data_AF-A0A3N5UD54-F1
#
_entry.id   AF-A0A3N5UD54-F1
#
_cell.length_a   1.000
_cell.length_b   1.000
_cell.length_c   1.000
_cell.angle_alpha   90.00
_cell.angle_beta   90.00
_cell.angle_gamma   90.00
#
_symmetry.space_group_name_H-M   'P 1'
#
loop_
_entity.id
_entity.type
_entity.pdbx_description
1 polymer ?
#
loop_
_entity_poly.entity_id
_entity_poly.type
_entity_poly.pdbx_seq_one_letter_code
_entity_poly.pdbx_strand_id
1 'polypeptide(L)'
;MRIAHTGDLHLTNRGTIAGRYVLRDGVNLCLWDKIQALRVICDYVETEDIDLTVVAGDVFDNPNPENVAIKVAVGTIERPSEYAPVVIIKGNHDGGKGGEFATALAPFGKRSERFGVYVTERHQIFTLLT
;
A
#
# COMPACT_ATOMS: atom_id res chain seq x y z
N MET A 1 -4.12 -15.82 15.94
CA MET A 1 -4.42 -14.49 15.39
C MET A 1 -3.30 -13.50 15.71
N ARG A 2 -2.34 -13.41 14.79
CA ARG A 2 -1.28 -12.42 14.71
C ARG A 2 -1.64 -11.49 13.55
N ILE A 3 -1.64 -10.18 13.83
CA ILE A 3 -2.02 -9.16 12.84
C ILE A 3 -0.79 -8.29 12.58
N ALA A 4 -0.40 -8.16 11.31
CA ALA A 4 0.54 -7.14 10.87
C ALA A 4 -0.24 -5.87 10.55
N HIS A 5 0.18 -4.72 11.10
CA HIS A 5 -0.53 -3.46 10.90
C HIS A 5 0.46 -2.35 10.55
N THR A 6 0.22 -1.67 9.43
CA THR A 6 0.99 -0.51 8.96
C THR A 6 0.05 0.55 8.39
N GLY A 7 0.55 1.73 8.07
CA GLY A 7 -0.18 2.82 7.42
C GLY A 7 0.79 3.90 6.95
N ASP A 8 0.27 4.99 6.40
CA ASP A 8 1.03 6.22 6.09
C ASP A 8 2.27 5.96 5.21
N LEU A 9 2.11 5.10 4.19
CA LEU A 9 3.20 4.75 3.29
C LEU A 9 3.64 5.96 2.43
N HIS A 10 2.69 6.82 2.05
CA HIS A 10 2.90 8.03 1.26
C HIS A 10 3.79 7.78 0.03
N LEU A 11 3.52 6.74 -0.76
CA LEU A 11 4.34 6.42 -1.92
C LEU A 11 4.29 7.54 -2.96
N THR A 12 5.47 8.05 -3.32
CA THR A 12 5.68 9.05 -4.38
C THR A 12 7.12 9.05 -4.84
N ASN A 13 7.38 9.35 -6.12
CA ASN A 13 8.73 9.62 -6.62
C ASN A 13 9.12 11.10 -6.60
N ARG A 14 8.34 11.95 -5.92
CA ARG A 14 8.54 13.41 -5.81
C ARG A 14 9.02 13.86 -4.42
N GLY A 15 9.34 12.91 -3.54
CA GLY A 15 9.82 13.21 -2.19
C GLY A 15 11.06 14.09 -2.19
N THR A 16 11.18 14.96 -1.19
CA THR A 16 12.33 15.84 -1.02
C THR A 16 12.98 15.62 0.35
N ILE A 17 14.30 15.83 0.42
CA ILE A 17 15.08 15.77 1.66
C ILE A 17 15.68 17.15 1.88
N ALA A 18 15.28 17.80 2.97
CA ALA A 18 15.63 19.20 3.25
C ALA A 18 15.35 20.13 2.05
N GLY A 19 14.20 19.94 1.39
CA GLY A 19 13.76 20.72 0.22
C GLY A 19 14.48 20.39 -1.09
N ARG A 20 15.34 19.36 -1.11
CA ARG A 20 16.08 18.95 -2.32
C ARG A 20 15.53 17.65 -2.88
N TYR A 21 15.40 17.61 -4.20
CA TYR A 21 15.13 16.38 -4.93
C TYR A 21 16.44 15.58 -5.04
N VAL A 22 16.49 14.41 -4.42
CA VAL A 22 17.70 13.57 -4.37
C VAL A 22 17.43 12.24 -5.06
N LEU A 23 18.37 11.82 -5.91
CA LEU A 23 18.33 10.55 -6.61
C LEU A 23 19.41 9.60 -6.08
N ARG A 24 19.09 8.31 -6.05
CA ARG A 24 20.00 7.19 -5.86
C ARG A 24 19.76 6.21 -6.99
N ASP A 25 20.77 5.95 -7.81
CA ASP A 25 20.68 5.02 -8.95
C ASP A 25 19.49 5.32 -9.90
N GLY A 26 19.19 6.61 -10.09
CA GLY A 26 18.07 7.06 -10.92
C GLY A 26 16.69 7.00 -10.26
N VAL A 27 16.59 6.56 -9.00
CA VAL A 27 15.35 6.51 -8.22
C VAL A 27 15.35 7.62 -7.18
N ASN A 28 14.20 8.27 -6.96
CA ASN A 28 14.02 9.22 -5.86
C ASN A 28 14.38 8.59 -4.51
N LEU A 29 15.26 9.22 -3.74
CA LEU A 29 15.81 8.63 -2.51
C LEU A 29 14.71 8.35 -1.46
N CYS A 30 13.70 9.21 -1.31
CA CYS A 30 12.58 8.95 -0.40
C CYS A 30 11.77 7.72 -0.82
N LEU A 31 11.52 7.54 -2.12
CA LEU A 31 10.87 6.34 -2.64
C LEU A 31 11.74 5.10 -2.42
N TRP A 32 13.04 5.22 -2.65
CA TRP A 32 13.99 4.14 -2.44
C TRP A 32 13.96 3.63 -0.99
N ASP A 33 14.02 4.54 -0.02
CA ASP A 33 14.00 4.19 1.40
C ASP A 33 12.66 3.54 1.79
N LYS A 34 11.54 4.05 1.26
CA LYS A 34 10.21 3.43 1.44
C LYS A 34 10.16 2.03 0.86
N ILE A 35 10.71 1.80 -0.33
CA ILE A 35 10.81 0.45 -0.92
C ILE A 35 11.61 -0.49 0.01
N GLN A 36 12.72 -0.02 0.60
CA GLN A 36 13.49 -0.87 1.52
C GLN A 36 12.71 -1.17 2.81
N ALA A 37 12.03 -0.18 3.40
CA ALA A 37 11.20 -0.39 4.58
C ALA A 37 10.05 -1.37 4.32
N LEU A 38 9.37 -1.20 3.18
CA LEU A 38 8.28 -2.08 2.75
C LEU A 38 8.76 -3.53 2.51
N ARG A 39 9.97 -3.71 1.97
CA ARG A 39 10.57 -5.05 1.84
C ARG A 39 10.70 -5.73 3.20
N VAL A 40 11.19 -5.03 4.22
CA VAL A 40 11.30 -5.58 5.58
C VAL A 40 9.93 -5.99 6.13
N ILE A 41 8.89 -5.19 5.88
CA ILE A 41 7.51 -5.53 6.29
C ILE A 41 7.02 -6.78 5.55
N CYS A 42 7.22 -6.85 4.23
CA CYS A 42 6.85 -8.04 3.47
C CYS A 42 7.60 -9.27 4.01
N ASP A 43 8.92 -9.21 4.13
CA ASP A 43 9.76 -10.33 4.62
C ASP A 43 9.28 -10.81 6.01
N TYR A 44 8.86 -9.89 6.88
CA TYR A 44 8.28 -10.23 8.18
C TYR A 44 6.94 -10.97 8.03
N VAL A 45 6.04 -10.51 7.16
CA VAL A 45 4.75 -11.19 6.91
C VAL A 45 4.94 -12.58 6.28
N GLU A 46 5.96 -12.77 5.45
CA GLU A 46 6.24 -14.05 4.80
C GLU A 46 6.83 -15.09 5.77
N THR A 47 7.60 -14.64 6.77
CA THR A 47 8.35 -15.52 7.67
C THR A 47 7.64 -15.78 8.99
N GLU A 48 6.72 -14.90 9.37
CA GLU A 48 5.92 -15.03 10.57
C GLU A 48 4.52 -15.54 10.23
N ASP A 49 3.92 -16.31 11.13
CA ASP A 49 2.56 -16.85 11.02
C ASP A 49 1.49 -15.75 11.19
N ILE A 50 1.43 -14.82 10.22
CA ILE A 50 0.50 -13.70 10.20
C ILE A 50 -0.85 -14.15 9.63
N ASP A 51 -1.93 -13.88 10.36
CA ASP A 51 -3.29 -14.24 9.96
C ASP A 51 -3.97 -13.13 9.13
N LEU A 52 -3.50 -11.88 9.27
CA LEU A 52 -4.07 -10.70 8.61
C LEU A 52 -3.03 -9.57 8.53
N THR A 53 -2.94 -8.92 7.37
CA THR A 53 -2.22 -7.66 7.18
C THR A 53 -3.20 -6.51 7.00
N VAL A 54 -3.00 -5.41 7.74
CA VAL A 54 -3.81 -4.19 7.63
C VAL A 54 -2.93 -3.03 7.19
N VAL A 55 -3.37 -2.32 6.15
CA VAL A 55 -2.81 -1.03 5.70
C VAL A 55 -3.83 0.07 6.01
N ALA A 56 -3.60 0.81 7.09
CA ALA A 56 -4.52 1.79 7.66
C ALA A 56 -4.49 3.17 6.97
N GLY A 57 -4.46 3.16 5.63
CA GLY A 57 -4.57 4.38 4.83
C GLY A 57 -3.27 5.02 4.42
N ASP A 58 -3.42 6.04 3.57
CA ASP A 58 -2.40 6.88 2.97
C ASP A 58 -1.28 6.04 2.32
N VAL A 59 -1.71 5.11 1.47
CA VAL A 59 -0.82 4.31 0.61
C VAL A 59 -0.03 5.22 -0.31
N PHE A 60 -0.69 6.23 -0.87
CA PHE A 60 -0.10 7.19 -1.79
C PHE A 60 0.02 8.57 -1.18
N ASP A 61 1.00 9.35 -1.64
CA ASP A 61 1.15 10.74 -1.19
C ASP A 61 0.06 11.67 -1.77
N ASN A 62 -0.57 11.27 -2.87
CA ASN A 62 -1.59 12.07 -3.52
C ASN A 62 -2.60 11.20 -4.30
N PRO A 63 -3.81 11.73 -4.59
CA PRO A 63 -4.88 10.99 -5.25
C PRO A 63 -4.62 10.54 -6.69
N ASN A 64 -3.62 11.12 -7.35
CA ASN A 64 -3.23 10.79 -8.73
C ASN A 64 -1.74 10.40 -8.77
N PRO A 65 -1.40 9.25 -8.14
CA PRO A 65 -0.01 8.87 -7.92
C PRO A 65 0.74 8.60 -9.22
N GLU A 66 2.06 8.71 -9.17
CA GLU A 66 2.88 8.41 -10.33
C GLU A 66 2.90 6.89 -10.60
N ASN A 67 3.02 6.49 -11.88
CA ASN A 67 3.03 5.07 -12.27
C ASN A 67 4.07 4.23 -11.49
N VAL A 68 5.20 4.83 -11.12
CA VAL A 68 6.22 4.15 -10.32
C VAL A 68 5.75 3.91 -8.87
N ALA A 69 5.02 4.85 -8.27
CA ALA A 69 4.42 4.67 -6.94
C ALA A 69 3.34 3.59 -6.99
N ILE A 70 2.48 3.59 -8.02
CA ILE A 70 1.49 2.55 -8.27
C ILE A 70 2.16 1.18 -8.38
N LYS A 71 3.23 1.07 -9.18
CA LYS A 71 3.98 -0.19 -9.36
C LYS A 71 4.55 -0.71 -8.04
N VAL A 72 5.13 0.17 -7.22
CA VAL A 72 5.66 -0.18 -5.90
C VAL A 72 4.54 -0.65 -4.97
N ALA A 73 3.42 0.06 -4.93
CA ALA A 73 2.27 -0.30 -4.11
C ALA A 73 1.73 -1.68 -4.47
N VAL A 74 1.51 -1.94 -5.76
CA VAL A 74 1.00 -3.23 -6.25
C VAL A 74 1.92 -4.38 -5.80
N GLY A 75 3.22 -4.28 -6.07
CA GLY A 75 4.16 -5.32 -5.66
C GLY A 75 4.27 -5.49 -4.14
N THR A 76 4.14 -4.41 -3.37
CA THR A 76 4.20 -4.45 -1.90
C THR A 76 2.95 -5.05 -1.27
N ILE A 77 1.80 -4.92 -1.92
CA ILE A 77 0.50 -5.39 -1.41
C ILE A 77 0.22 -6.83 -1.87
N GLU A 78 0.53 -7.15 -3.13
CA GLU A 78 0.33 -8.51 -3.66
C GLU A 78 1.23 -9.52 -2.93
N ARG A 79 2.49 -9.15 -2.64
CA ARG A 79 3.45 -10.05 -1.98
C ARG A 79 2.95 -10.63 -0.64
N PRO A 80 2.57 -9.84 0.38
CA PRO A 80 2.02 -10.37 1.63
C PRO A 80 0.67 -11.08 1.46
N SER A 81 -0.10 -10.75 0.41
CA SER A 81 -1.41 -11.38 0.14
C SER A 81 -1.32 -12.87 -0.22
N GLU A 82 -0.14 -13.34 -0.64
CA GLU A 82 0.13 -14.76 -0.86
C GLU A 82 0.16 -15.58 0.44
N TYR A 83 0.36 -14.92 1.59
CA TYR A 83 0.54 -15.55 2.91
C TYR A 83 -0.62 -15.24 3.85
N ALA A 84 -1.11 -14.00 3.84
CA ALA A 84 -2.20 -13.53 4.69
C ALA A 84 -3.06 -12.51 3.94
N PRO A 85 -4.39 -12.52 4.11
CA PRO A 85 -5.26 -11.48 3.56
C PRO A 85 -4.74 -10.07 3.89
N VAL A 86 -4.81 -9.16 2.93
CA VAL A 86 -4.44 -7.76 3.08
C VAL A 86 -5.68 -6.89 3.02
N VAL A 87 -5.94 -6.12 4.08
CA VAL A 87 -7.04 -5.15 4.13
C VAL A 87 -6.47 -3.75 4.10
N ILE A 88 -6.82 -2.98 3.08
CA ILE A 88 -6.48 -1.57 2.93
C ILE A 88 -7.69 -0.74 3.34
N ILE A 89 -7.50 0.11 4.33
CA ILE A 89 -8.48 1.12 4.71
C ILE A 89 -8.12 2.38 3.95
N LYS A 90 -9.04 2.97 3.18
CA LYS A 90 -8.76 4.16 2.39
C LYS A 90 -8.41 5.36 3.28
N GLY A 91 -7.23 5.95 3.07
CA GLY A 91 -6.84 7.21 3.71
C GLY A 91 -7.33 8.45 2.96
N ASN A 92 -7.09 9.64 3.51
CA ASN A 92 -7.50 10.90 2.88
C ASN A 92 -6.65 11.25 1.65
N HIS A 93 -5.41 10.76 1.55
CA HIS A 93 -4.55 10.95 0.37
C HIS A 93 -4.89 10.00 -0.79
N ASP A 94 -5.55 8.88 -0.49
CA ASP A 94 -5.87 7.82 -1.46
C ASP A 94 -7.16 8.10 -2.29
N GLY A 95 -7.98 9.04 -1.82
CA GLY A 95 -9.28 9.37 -2.41
C GLY A 95 -9.20 10.41 -3.53
N GLY A 96 -9.89 10.17 -4.65
CA GLY A 96 -10.03 11.15 -5.74
C GLY A 96 -10.69 12.46 -5.27
N LYS A 97 -10.19 13.61 -5.77
CA LYS A 97 -10.84 14.92 -5.55
C LYS A 97 -12.10 15.01 -6.42
N GLY A 98 -13.20 14.43 -5.96
CA GLY A 98 -14.50 14.43 -6.65
C GLY A 98 -14.94 13.02 -7.05
N GLY A 99 -16.23 12.72 -6.89
CA GLY A 99 -16.81 11.38 -7.02
C GLY A 99 -16.76 10.74 -8.42
N GLU A 100 -16.23 11.44 -9.42
CA GLU A 100 -16.15 10.98 -10.81
C GLU A 100 -14.75 10.51 -11.25
N PHE A 101 -13.72 10.66 -10.40
CA PHE A 101 -12.36 10.25 -10.74
C PHE A 101 -12.01 8.88 -10.13
N ALA A 102 -11.25 8.07 -10.88
CA ALA A 102 -10.65 6.86 -10.36
C ALA A 102 -9.78 7.17 -9.12
N THR A 103 -9.98 6.42 -8.04
CA THR A 103 -9.15 6.52 -6.83
C THR A 103 -7.73 6.00 -7.11
N ALA A 104 -6.75 6.51 -6.37
CA ALA A 104 -5.39 5.97 -6.35
C ALA A 104 -5.35 4.45 -6.06
N LEU A 105 -6.36 3.93 -5.34
CA LEU A 105 -6.52 2.51 -5.01
C LEU A 105 -7.26 1.71 -6.09
N ALA A 106 -7.61 2.29 -7.24
CA ALA A 106 -8.25 1.57 -8.34
C ALA A 106 -7.54 0.27 -8.78
N PRO A 107 -6.19 0.15 -8.72
CA PRO A 107 -5.50 -1.12 -8.95
C PRO A 107 -5.92 -2.27 -8.01
N PHE A 108 -6.43 -1.95 -6.81
CA PHE A 108 -6.86 -2.90 -5.78
C PHE A 108 -8.38 -3.08 -5.72
N GLY A 109 -9.09 -2.86 -6.84
CA GLY A 109 -10.53 -3.03 -6.91
C GLY A 109 -11.00 -4.48 -6.73
N LYS A 110 -12.29 -4.74 -6.99
CA LYS A 110 -12.94 -6.06 -6.78
C LYS A 110 -12.19 -7.29 -7.31
N ARG A 111 -11.40 -7.15 -8.37
CA ARG A 111 -10.61 -8.27 -8.91
C ARG A 111 -9.52 -8.73 -7.97
N SER A 112 -9.02 -7.87 -7.09
CA SER A 112 -7.94 -8.18 -6.15
C SER A 112 -8.44 -8.95 -4.93
N GLU A 113 -9.76 -8.94 -4.65
CA GLU A 113 -10.37 -9.74 -3.58
C GLU A 113 -10.14 -11.24 -3.77
N ARG A 114 -10.06 -11.71 -5.02
CA ARG A 114 -9.76 -13.13 -5.34
C ARG A 114 -8.33 -13.54 -4.98
N PHE A 115 -7.47 -12.55 -4.74
CA PHE A 115 -6.08 -12.72 -4.30
C PHE A 115 -5.91 -12.31 -2.84
N GLY A 116 -7.00 -12.20 -2.08
CA GLY A 116 -6.94 -11.85 -0.66
C GLY A 116 -6.63 -10.37 -0.39
N VAL A 117 -6.74 -9.49 -1.38
CA VAL A 117 -6.57 -8.03 -1.18
C VAL A 117 -7.92 -7.35 -1.18
N TYR A 118 -8.23 -6.66 -0.09
CA TYR A 118 -9.50 -5.99 0.14
C TYR A 118 -9.29 -4.50 0.36
N VAL A 119 -10.14 -3.66 -0.20
CA VAL A 119 -10.16 -2.21 0.06
C VAL A 119 -11.48 -1.82 0.69
N THR A 120 -11.43 -1.04 1.77
CA THR A 120 -12.65 -0.52 2.40
C THR A 120 -12.55 0.95 2.76
N GLU A 121 -13.69 1.64 2.69
CA GLU A 121 -13.86 3.03 3.11
C GLU A 121 -14.81 3.18 4.30
N ARG A 122 -15.38 2.05 4.75
CA ARG A 122 -16.37 1.96 5.83
C ARG A 122 -16.10 0.71 6.66
N HIS A 123 -16.78 0.58 7.80
CA HIS A 123 -16.75 -0.69 8.52
C HIS A 123 -17.30 -1.80 7.64
N GLN A 124 -16.59 -2.93 7.56
CA GLN A 124 -17.00 -4.13 6.84
C GLN A 124 -16.56 -5.36 7.66
N ILE A 125 -17.26 -6.47 7.46
CA ILE A 125 -16.93 -7.75 8.09
C ILE A 125 -16.17 -8.58 7.05
N PHE A 126 -14.96 -9.00 7.40
CA PHE A 126 -14.14 -9.88 6.58
C PHE A 126 -14.01 -11.23 7.30
N THR A 127 -14.25 -12.31 6.58
CA THR A 127 -14.00 -13.66 7.08
C THR A 127 -12.58 -14.07 6.71
N LEU A 128 -11.74 -14.27 7.71
CA LEU A 128 -10.41 -14.87 7.51
C LEU A 128 -10.61 -16.38 7.33
N LEU A 129 -10.32 -16.87 6.12
CA LEU A 129 -10.20 -18.31 5.89
C LEU A 129 -8.82 -18.71 6.42
N THR A 130 -8.81 -19.27 7.62
CA THR A 130 -7.62 -19.90 8.24
C THR A 130 -7.61 -21.39 7.92
#